data_AF-A0A9W7TKS7-F1
#
_entry.id   AF-A0A9W7TKS7-F1
#
_cell.length_a   1.000
_cell.length_b   1.000
_cell.length_c   1.000
_cell.angle_alpha   90.00
_cell.angle_beta   90.00
_cell.angle_gamma   90.00
#
_symmetry.space_group_name_H-M   'P 1'
#
loop_
_entity.id
_entity.type
_entity.pdbx_description
1 polymer ?
#
loop_
_entity_poly.entity_id
_entity_poly.type
_entity_poly.pdbx_seq_one_letter_code
_entity_poly.pdbx_strand_id
1 'polypeptide(L)' 'MESNGASVEYNRWNEDNINMKVPDSQPNLIRLYNRLCTGQLGIAVKVAAFVTVVVVIFLLGYVTGYYVHRC' A
#
# COMPACT_ATOMS: atom_id res chain seq x y z
N MET A 1 -45.56 -50.15 0.05
CA MET A 1 -44.27 -50.04 0.76
C MET A 1 -43.99 -48.56 0.89
N GLU A 2 -44.01 -48.03 2.11
CA GLU A 2 -43.73 -46.63 2.41
C GLU A 2 -42.21 -46.42 2.29
N SER A 3 -41.78 -45.68 1.27
CA SER A 3 -40.36 -45.38 1.07
C SER A 3 -39.97 -44.28 2.05
N ASN A 4 -39.47 -44.69 3.22
CA ASN A 4 -38.80 -43.83 4.17
C ASN A 4 -37.46 -43.34 3.57
N GLY A 5 -37.55 -42.45 2.58
CA GLY A 5 -36.40 -41.75 2.03
C GLY A 5 -36.00 -40.66 3.00
N ALA A 6 -35.06 -40.95 3.90
CA ALA A 6 -34.30 -39.90 4.57
C ALA A 6 -33.68 -39.02 3.46
N SER A 7 -34.29 -37.87 3.19
CA SER A 7 -33.78 -36.93 2.20
C SER A 7 -32.52 -36.30 2.78
N VAL A 8 -31.39 -36.94 2.53
CA VAL A 8 -30.09 -36.32 2.74
C VAL A 8 -30.00 -35.22 1.68
N GLU A 9 -30.40 -34.02 2.08
CA GLU A 9 -30.25 -32.82 1.27
C GLU A 9 -28.77 -32.53 1.17
N TYR A 10 -28.14 -33.02 0.12
CA TYR A 10 -26.80 -32.59 -0.25
C TYR A 10 -26.94 -31.13 -0.65
N ASN A 11 -26.36 -30.24 0.16
CA ASN A 11 -26.16 -28.84 -0.22
C ASN A 11 -25.39 -28.82 -1.55
N ARG A 12 -26.12 -28.72 -2.66
CA ARG A 12 -25.53 -28.54 -3.98
C ARG A 12 -24.77 -27.23 -3.93
N TRP A 13 -23.52 -27.26 -4.38
CA TRP A 13 -22.71 -26.05 -4.53
C TRP A 13 -23.50 -25.04 -5.36
N ASN A 14 -23.92 -23.95 -4.73
CA ASN A 14 -24.80 -22.93 -5.31
C ASN A 14 -24.02 -21.63 -5.35
N GLU A 15 -23.70 -21.11 -6.53
CA GLU A 15 -22.87 -19.91 -6.65
C GLU A 15 -23.49 -18.70 -5.93
N ASP A 16 -24.82 -18.68 -5.79
CA ASP A 16 -25.56 -17.62 -5.08
C ASP A 16 -25.40 -17.68 -3.55
N ASN A 17 -24.91 -18.80 -2.99
CA ASN A 17 -24.61 -18.93 -1.56
C ASN A 17 -23.17 -18.52 -1.21
N ILE A 18 -22.33 -18.31 -2.22
CA ILE A 18 -20.94 -17.90 -2.07
C ILE A 18 -20.93 -16.38 -1.93
N ASN A 19 -21.47 -15.89 -0.82
CA ASN A 19 -21.21 -14.52 -0.40
C ASN A 19 -19.78 -14.45 0.15
N MET A 20 -18.80 -14.42 -0.76
CA MET A 20 -17.46 -13.97 -0.43
C MET A 20 -17.60 -12.50 -0.02
N LYS A 21 -17.83 -12.28 1.28
CA LYS A 21 -17.63 -10.99 1.91
C LYS A 21 -16.13 -10.73 1.89
N VAL A 22 -15.61 -10.37 0.71
CA VAL A 22 -14.37 -9.64 0.59
C VAL A 22 -14.50 -8.50 1.60
N PRO A 23 -13.57 -8.33 2.53
CA PRO A 23 -13.66 -7.21 3.44
C PRO A 23 -13.71 -5.93 2.58
N ASP A 24 -14.87 -5.27 2.55
CA ASP A 24 -15.09 -3.96 1.92
C ASP A 24 -14.07 -2.91 2.41
N SER A 25 -13.39 -3.20 3.52
CA SER A 25 -12.15 -2.54 3.92
C SER A 25 -10.94 -3.21 3.29
N GLN A 26 -10.62 -2.85 2.05
CA GLN A 26 -9.22 -2.53 1.81
C GLN A 26 -8.88 -1.43 2.82
N PRO A 27 -7.87 -1.61 3.71
CA PRO A 27 -7.54 -0.59 4.68
C PRO A 27 -7.29 0.71 3.91
N ASN A 28 -7.97 1.78 4.29
CA ASN A 28 -7.90 3.08 3.62
C ASN A 28 -6.44 3.48 3.34
N LEU A 29 -5.53 3.07 4.23
CA LEU A 29 -4.08 3.17 4.10
C LEU A 29 -3.49 2.56 2.82
N ILE A 30 -3.89 1.36 2.40
CA ILE A 30 -3.36 0.73 1.17
C ILE A 30 -3.84 1.51 -0.06
N ARG A 31 -5.08 1.98 -0.06
CA ARG A 31 -5.62 2.80 -1.15
C ARG A 31 -4.93 4.17 -1.21
N LEU A 32 -4.69 4.80 -0.06
CA LEU A 32 -3.95 6.05 0.06
C LEU A 32 -2.50 5.89 -0.38
N TYR A 33 -1.85 4.81 0.05
CA TYR A 33 -0.47 4.47 -0.26
C TYR A 33 -0.29 4.24 -1.76
N ASN A 34 -1.16 3.47 -2.40
CA ASN A 34 -1.12 3.32 -3.85
C ASN A 34 -1.36 4.66 -4.56
N ARG A 35 -2.28 5.49 -4.09
CA ARG A 35 -2.52 6.80 -4.72
C ARG A 35 -1.33 7.76 -4.58
N LEU A 36 -0.64 7.71 -3.44
CA LEU A 36 0.55 8.52 -3.14
C LEU A 36 1.82 7.98 -3.78
N CYS A 37 1.97 6.66 -3.99
CA CYS A 37 3.21 6.06 -4.48
C CYS A 37 3.18 5.70 -5.97
N THR A 38 2.00 5.43 -6.57
CA THR A 38 1.89 5.05 -7.99
C THR A 38 1.43 6.18 -8.92
N GLY A 39 1.00 7.33 -8.38
CA GLY A 39 0.58 8.50 -9.17
C GLY A 39 1.66 9.58 -9.34
N GLN A 40 1.32 10.71 -9.98
CA GLN A 40 2.20 11.89 -10.09
C GLN A 40 2.69 12.40 -8.73
N LEU A 41 1.89 12.23 -7.66
CA LEU A 41 2.30 12.52 -6.29
C LEU A 41 3.51 11.70 -5.84
N GLY A 42 3.64 10.44 -6.26
CA GLY A 42 4.77 9.59 -5.88
C GLY A 42 6.08 10.02 -6.54
N ILE A 43 5.98 10.49 -7.79
CA ILE A 43 7.10 11.11 -8.50
C ILE A 43 7.50 12.40 -7.79
N ALA A 44 6.53 13.28 -7.47
CA ALA A 44 6.80 14.52 -6.75
C ALA A 44 7.46 14.28 -5.39
N VAL A 45 6.99 13.29 -4.62
CA VAL A 45 7.58 12.93 -3.32
C VAL A 45 9.01 12.39 -3.48
N LYS A 46 9.27 11.54 -4.48
CA LYS A 46 10.62 11.05 -4.76
C LYS A 46 11.58 12.17 -5.14
N VAL A 47 11.14 13.08 -6.02
CA VAL A 47 11.95 14.24 -6.44
C VAL A 47 12.22 15.14 -5.24
N ALA A 48 11.20 15.46 -4.44
CA ALA A 48 11.37 16.26 -3.23
C ALA A 48 12.38 15.61 -2.28
N ALA A 49 12.25 14.31 -2.00
CA ALA A 49 13.18 13.59 -1.13
C ALA A 49 14.63 13.64 -1.67
N PHE A 50 14.83 13.47 -2.98
CA PHE A 50 16.15 13.57 -3.60
C PHE A 50 16.75 14.97 -3.45
N VAL A 51 15.96 16.01 -3.72
CA VAL A 51 16.38 17.41 -3.56
C VAL A 51 16.79 17.67 -2.11
N THR A 52 16.02 17.20 -1.14
CA THR A 52 16.35 17.37 0.29
C THR A 52 17.70 16.74 0.63
N VAL A 53 17.98 15.53 0.15
CA VAL A 53 19.27 14.85 0.39
C VAL A 53 20.43 15.63 -0.22
N VAL A 54 20.27 16.13 -1.44
CA VAL A 54 21.31 16.94 -2.11
C VAL A 54 21.61 18.21 -1.33
N VAL A 55 20.58 18.91 -0.85
CA VAL A 55 20.75 20.13 -0.03
C VAL A 55 21.50 19.82 1.27
N VAL A 56 21.17 18.72 1.95
CA VAL A 56 21.86 18.31 3.18
C VAL A 56 23.34 18.04 2.92
N ILE A 57 23.67 17.29 1.87
CA ILE A 57 25.06 17.01 1.49
C ILE A 57 25.81 18.30 1.16
N PHE A 58 25.18 19.21 0.43
CA PHE A 58 25.77 20.52 0.11
C PHE A 58 26.08 21.33 1.37
N LEU A 59 25.14 21.40 2.32
CA LEU A 59 25.35 22.11 3.59
C LEU A 59 26.49 21.49 4.39
N LEU A 60 26.54 20.15 4.48
CA LEU A 60 27.65 19.46 5.16
C LEU A 60 28.99 19.77 4.52
N GLY A 61 29.07 19.74 3.19
CA GLY A 61 30.28 20.11 2.45
C GLY A 61 30.67 21.57 2.67
N TYR A 62 29.71 22.50 2.64
CA TYR A 62 29.94 23.92 2.89
C TYR A 62 30.48 24.16 4.30
N VAL A 63 29.85 23.57 5.30
CA VAL A 63 30.27 23.67 6.70
C VAL A 63 31.67 23.07 6.87
N THR A 64 31.90 21.87 6.37
CA THR A 64 33.21 21.20 6.47
C THR A 64 34.30 22.00 5.78
N GLY A 65 34.06 22.47 4.56
CA GLY A 65 34.98 23.33 3.84
C GLY A 65 35.26 24.62 4.59
N TYR A 66 34.23 25.28 5.15
CA TYR A 66 34.39 26.47 5.96
C TYR A 66 35.29 26.23 7.17
N TYR A 67 35.08 25.12 7.91
CA TYR A 67 35.91 24.80 9.08
C TYR A 67 37.34 24.40 8.71
N VAL A 68 37.55 23.72 7.58
CA VAL A 68 38.89 23.34 7.10
C VAL A 68 39.68 24.55 6.58
N HIS A 69 39.03 25.46 5.83
CA HIS A 69 39.68 26.66 5.27
C HIS A 69 39.92 27.78 6.29
N ARG A 70 39.24 27.71 7.45
CA ARG A 70 39.39 28.68 8.54
C ARG A 70 40.50 28.29 9.53
N CYS A 71 41.15 27.14 9.34
CA CYS A 71 42.40 26.77 9.99
C CYS A 71 43.61 27.37 9.27
#